data_AF-A0A382X512-F1
#
_entry.id   AF-A0A382X512-F1
#
_cell.length_a   1.000
_cell.length_b   1.000
_cell.length_c   1.000
_cell.angle_alpha   90.00
_cell.angle_beta   90.00
_cell.angle_gamma   90.00
#
_symmetry.space_group_name_H-M   'P 1'
#
loop_
_entity.id
_entity.type
_entity.pdbx_description
1 polymer ?
#
loop_
_entity_poly.entity_id
_entity_poly.type
_entity_poly.pdbx_seq_one_letter_code
_entity_poly.pdbx_strand_id
1 'polypeptide(L)'
;MTIEKNGMMFVLSSPSGAGKTTLTKKLAENDTNFSISISYTTRKPRPNEINGKDYYFVNDREFESLLKEDNFYEYANIFNNNYGTLKKPVLELLSRG
;
A
#
# COMPACT_ATOMS: atom_id res chain seq x y z
N MET A 1 8.76 -32.08 -7.24
CA MET A 1 8.80 -30.90 -6.38
C MET A 1 7.98 -29.82 -7.06
N THR A 2 6.82 -29.47 -6.52
CA THR A 2 6.04 -28.32 -6.99
C THR A 2 6.79 -27.07 -6.53
N ILE A 3 7.26 -26.25 -7.47
CA ILE A 3 7.85 -24.95 -7.13
C ILE A 3 6.68 -24.10 -6.62
N GLU A 4 6.70 -23.67 -5.36
CA GLU A 4 5.77 -22.67 -4.88
C GLU A 4 5.97 -21.39 -5.72
N LYS A 5 4.95 -21.06 -6.52
CA LYS A 5 4.92 -19.78 -7.23
C LYS A 5 4.49 -18.71 -6.24
N ASN A 6 5.46 -18.11 -5.56
CA ASN A 6 5.23 -16.87 -4.84
C ASN A 6 5.20 -15.70 -5.83
N GLY A 7 4.27 -14.78 -5.64
CA GLY A 7 4.20 -13.53 -6.37
C GLY A 7 5.46 -12.69 -6.15
N MET A 8 5.67 -11.70 -7.03
CA MET A 8 6.83 -10.81 -6.96
C MET A 8 6.40 -9.42 -6.50
N MET A 9 7.11 -8.88 -5.51
CA MET A 9 6.90 -7.51 -5.05
C MET A 9 7.70 -6.53 -5.91
N PHE A 10 7.02 -5.57 -6.51
CA PHE A 10 7.65 -4.45 -7.21
C PHE A 10 7.52 -3.16 -6.39
N VAL A 11 8.63 -2.48 -6.18
CA VAL A 11 8.65 -1.17 -5.49
C VAL A 11 8.92 -0.08 -6.52
N LEU A 12 7.93 0.80 -6.72
CA LEU A 12 8.06 1.97 -7.59
C LEU A 12 8.33 3.23 -6.76
N SER A 13 9.50 3.85 -6.96
CA SER A 13 9.90 5.07 -6.26
C SER A 13 10.25 6.20 -7.23
N SER A 14 9.97 7.44 -6.83
CA SER A 14 10.29 8.69 -7.54
C SER A 14 9.87 9.91 -6.68
N PRO A 15 10.22 11.16 -7.03
CA PRO A 15 9.72 12.36 -6.36
C PRO A 15 8.19 12.52 -6.41
N SER A 16 7.64 13.35 -5.51
CA SER A 16 6.22 13.72 -5.57
C SER A 16 5.87 14.35 -6.92
N GLY A 17 4.68 14.06 -7.46
CA GLY A 17 4.21 14.60 -8.75
C GLY A 17 4.71 13.86 -10.00
N ALA A 18 5.67 12.94 -9.90
CA ALA A 18 6.22 12.22 -11.06
C ALA A 18 5.32 11.08 -11.62
N GLY A 19 4.06 10.96 -11.18
CA GLY A 19 3.08 10.05 -11.78
C GLY A 19 3.06 8.59 -11.30
N LYS A 20 3.71 8.23 -10.18
CA LYS A 20 3.74 6.84 -9.65
C LYS A 20 2.37 6.21 -9.54
N THR A 21 1.45 6.90 -8.85
CA THR A 21 0.09 6.41 -8.61
C THR A 21 -0.68 6.21 -9.92
N THR A 22 -0.45 7.08 -10.90
CA THR A 22 -1.07 6.93 -12.23
C THR A 22 -0.52 5.69 -12.95
N LEU A 23 0.79 5.46 -12.89
CA LEU A 23 1.41 4.29 -13.51
C LEU A 23 0.95 2.99 -12.85
N THR A 24 0.97 2.90 -11.52
CA THR A 24 0.56 1.68 -10.80
C THR A 24 -0.90 1.34 -11.02
N LYS A 25 -1.79 2.34 -11.04
CA LYS A 25 -3.21 2.16 -11.39
C LYS A 25 -3.38 1.61 -12.81
N LYS A 26 -2.71 2.22 -13.79
CA LYS A 26 -2.75 1.75 -15.18
C LYS A 26 -2.22 0.33 -15.32
N LEU A 27 -1.14 -0.05 -14.62
CA LEU A 27 -0.62 -1.42 -14.66
C LEU A 27 -1.66 -2.43 -14.16
N ALA A 28 -2.25 -2.19 -12.99
CA ALA A 28 -3.27 -3.08 -12.43
C ALA A 28 -4.60 -3.10 -13.21
N GLU A 29 -4.94 -2.01 -13.90
CA GLU A 29 -6.12 -1.95 -14.77
C GLU A 29 -5.94 -2.69 -16.09
N ASN A 30 -4.71 -2.73 -16.64
CA ASN A 30 -4.44 -3.33 -17.96
C ASN A 30 -3.88 -4.76 -17.90
N ASP A 31 -3.38 -5.21 -16.74
CA ASP A 31 -2.83 -6.56 -16.57
C ASP A 31 -3.24 -7.13 -15.20
N THR A 32 -4.03 -8.22 -15.23
CA THR A 32 -4.57 -8.89 -14.04
C THR A 32 -3.49 -9.58 -13.19
N ASN A 33 -2.26 -9.70 -13.69
CA ASN A 33 -1.13 -10.21 -12.90
C ASN A 33 -0.59 -9.16 -11.92
N PHE A 34 -0.99 -7.88 -12.04
CA PHE A 34 -0.59 -6.83 -11.11
C PHE A 34 -1.69 -6.53 -10.09
N SER A 35 -1.32 -6.59 -8.82
CA SER A 35 -2.13 -6.10 -7.70
C SER A 35 -1.43 -4.93 -7.02
N ILE A 36 -2.20 -3.91 -6.64
CA ILE A 36 -1.67 -2.75 -5.90
C ILE A 36 -1.75 -3.06 -4.40
N SER A 37 -0.62 -2.90 -3.70
CA SER A 37 -0.62 -2.81 -2.24
C SER A 37 -1.17 -1.46 -1.80
N ILE A 38 -2.26 -1.46 -1.04
CA ILE A 38 -2.93 -0.24 -0.56
C ILE A 38 -2.37 0.10 0.82
N SER A 39 -1.68 1.23 0.91
CA SER A 39 -1.10 1.74 2.15
C SER A 39 -2.15 2.34 3.08
N TYR A 40 -1.80 2.51 4.35
CA TYR A 40 -2.56 3.18 5.39
C TYR A 40 -2.12 4.63 5.50
N THR A 41 -3.02 5.53 5.87
CA THR A 41 -2.67 6.92 6.19
C THR A 41 -3.60 7.53 7.23
N THR A 42 -3.06 8.47 8.02
CA THR A 42 -3.86 9.29 8.95
C THR A 42 -4.38 10.58 8.33
N ARG A 43 -3.98 10.86 7.08
CA ARG A 43 -4.52 11.99 6.31
C ARG A 43 -6.01 11.78 6.05
N LYS A 44 -6.81 12.84 6.13
CA LYS A 44 -8.20 12.80 5.65
C LYS A 44 -8.29 12.52 4.15
N PRO A 45 -9.26 11.71 3.69
CA PRO A 45 -9.48 11.47 2.27
C PRO A 45 -9.84 12.78 1.55
N ARG A 46 -9.36 12.92 0.31
CA ARG A 46 -9.81 13.94 -0.64
C ARG A 46 -11.19 13.56 -1.20
N PRO A 47 -11.95 14.50 -1.78
CA PRO A 47 -13.32 14.23 -2.25
C PRO A 47 -13.51 13.03 -3.20
N ASN A 48 -12.47 12.70 -3.99
CA ASN A 48 -12.51 11.61 -4.97
C ASN A 48 -11.73 10.35 -4.54
N GLU A 49 -11.23 10.31 -3.30
CA GLU A 49 -10.51 9.15 -2.76
C GLU A 49 -11.47 8.20 -2.05
N ILE A 50 -11.24 6.90 -2.23
CA ILE A 50 -12.08 5.83 -1.68
C ILE A 50 -11.25 5.02 -0.68
N ASN A 51 -11.79 4.85 0.52
CA ASN A 51 -11.19 4.01 1.56
C ASN A 51 -11.09 2.54 1.10
N GLY A 52 -9.92 1.93 1.28
CA GLY A 52 -9.64 0.57 0.81
C GLY A 52 -9.43 0.47 -0.70
N LYS A 53 -9.24 1.60 -1.40
CA LYS A 53 -8.84 1.65 -2.81
C LYS A 53 -7.64 2.56 -3.02
N ASP A 54 -7.72 3.80 -2.55
CA ASP A 54 -6.62 4.76 -2.66
C ASP A 54 -5.66 4.65 -1.46
N TYR A 55 -6.23 4.60 -0.26
CA TYR A 55 -5.57 4.29 1.00
C TYR A 55 -6.57 3.62 1.94
N TYR A 56 -6.08 2.98 3.00
CA TYR A 56 -6.84 2.80 4.22
C TYR A 56 -6.69 4.06 5.08
N PHE A 57 -7.75 4.86 5.13
CA PHE A 57 -7.80 6.10 5.91
C PHE A 57 -8.19 5.76 7.35
N VAL A 58 -7.24 5.90 8.27
CA VAL A 58 -7.38 5.56 9.69
C VAL A 58 -7.12 6.78 10.56
N ASN A 59 -7.49 6.74 11.84
CA ASN A 59 -7.08 7.79 12.78
C ASN A 59 -5.68 7.51 13.36
N ASP A 60 -5.08 8.50 14.03
CA ASP A 60 -3.74 8.36 14.60
C ASP A 60 -3.65 7.24 15.65
N ARG A 61 -4.71 7.02 16.44
CA ARG A 61 -4.76 5.95 17.45
C ARG A 61 -4.69 4.56 16.81
N GLU A 62 -5.43 4.35 15.73
CA GLU A 62 -5.41 3.12 14.95
C GLU A 62 -4.03 2.91 14.32
N PHE A 63 -3.44 3.96 13.74
CA PHE A 63 -2.10 3.89 13.15
C PHE A 63 -1.03 3.54 14.19
N GLU A 64 -1.08 4.17 15.38
CA GLU A 64 -0.20 3.86 16.50
C GLU A 64 -0.35 2.42 16.99
N SER A 65 -1.57 1.88 16.99
CA SER A 65 -1.79 0.46 17.32
C SER A 65 -1.08 -0.46 16.33
N LEU A 66 -1.16 -0.14 15.03
CA LEU A 66 -0.49 -0.90 13.98
C LEU A 66 1.04 -0.81 14.08
N LEU A 67 1.58 0.33 14.53
CA LEU A 67 3.03 0.51 14.75
C LEU A 67 3.56 -0.36 15.89
N LYS A 68 2.81 -0.46 16.99
CA LYS A 68 3.24 -1.23 18.18
C LYS A 68 3.41 -2.72 17.92
N GLU A 69 2.77 -3.23 16.88
CA GLU A 69 2.80 -4.64 16.50
C GLU A 69 3.92 -4.96 15.47
N ASP A 70 4.78 -4.00 15.12
CA ASP A 70 5.79 -4.13 14.03
C ASP A 70 5.19 -4.63 12.70
N ASN A 71 3.95 -4.20 12.42
CA ASN A 71 3.18 -4.72 11.29
C ASN A 71 3.50 -4.05 9.95
N PHE A 72 4.44 -3.09 9.87
CA PHE A 72 4.72 -2.31 8.66
C PHE A 72 6.02 -2.72 7.97
N TYR A 73 6.00 -2.83 6.63
CA TYR A 73 7.25 -2.89 5.85
C TYR A 73 7.96 -1.54 5.83
N GLU A 74 7.17 -0.46 5.72
CA GLU A 74 7.65 0.91 5.76
C GLU A 74 6.56 1.80 6.37
N TYR A 75 7.00 2.88 6.99
CA TYR A 75 6.14 3.98 7.40
C TYR A 75 6.92 5.29 7.40
N ALA A 76 6.22 6.41 7.21
CA ALA A 76 6.78 7.75 7.26
C ALA A 76 5.74 8.77 7.74
N ASN A 77 6.23 9.83 8.40
CA ASN A 77 5.44 11.02 8.67
C ASN A 77 5.73 12.08 7.62
N ILE A 78 4.70 12.53 6.90
CA ILE A 78 4.80 13.50 5.82
C ILE A 78 3.73 14.57 6.02
N PHE A 79 4.15 15.83 6.21
CA PHE A 79 3.26 16.97 6.48
C PHE A 79 2.26 16.67 7.61
N ASN A 80 2.74 16.16 8.74
CA ASN A 80 1.95 15.80 9.94
C ASN A 80 0.92 14.69 9.72
N ASN A 81 1.03 13.91 8.66
CA ASN A 81 0.21 12.72 8.44
C ASN A 81 1.11 11.50 8.36
N ASN A 82 0.69 10.40 8.97
CA ASN A 82 1.39 9.13 8.88
C ASN A 82 0.97 8.39 7.61
N TYR A 83 1.91 7.64 7.04
CA TYR A 83 1.72 6.75 5.91
C TYR A 83 2.46 5.45 6.21
N GLY A 84 1.93 4.31 5.77
CA GLY A 84 2.68 3.06 5.88
C GLY A 84 2.03 1.89 5.18
N THR A 85 2.85 0.91 4.82
CA THR A 85 2.43 -0.31 4.12
C THR A 85 2.51 -1.51 5.05
N LEU A 86 1.36 -2.12 5.37
CA LEU A 86 1.32 -3.29 6.26
C LEU A 86 1.91 -4.54 5.60
N LYS A 87 2.63 -5.35 6.39
CA LYS A 87 3.23 -6.62 5.99
C LYS A 87 2.17 -7.63 5.57
N LYS A 88 1.13 -7.80 6.40
CA LYS A 88 0.14 -8.87 6.23
C LYS A 88 -0.60 -8.83 4.87
N PRO A 89 -1.22 -7.70 4.44
CA PRO A 89 -1.91 -7.67 3.15
C PRO A 89 -0.98 -7.95 1.96
N VAL A 90 0.27 -7.48 2.03
CA VAL A 90 1.27 -7.73 1.00
C VAL A 90 1.65 -9.22 0.97
N LEU A 91 1.90 -9.84 2.12
CA LEU A 91 2.22 -11.27 2.21
C LEU A 91 1.07 -12.13 1.68
N GLU A 92 -0.18 -11.76 1.95
CA GLU A 92 -1.37 -12.44 1.41
C GLU A 92 -1.50 -12.32 -0.11
N LEU A 93 -1.05 -11.21 -0.71
CA LEU A 93 -0.98 -11.06 -2.16
C LEU A 93 0.14 -11.93 -2.74
N LEU A 94 1.33 -11.89 -2.14
CA LEU A 94 2.48 -12.69 -2.59
C LEU A 94 2.21 -14.20 -2.51
N SER A 95 1.45 -14.67 -1.51
CA SER A 95 1.12 -16.10 -1.40
C SER A 95 0.12 -16.58 -2.46
N ARG A 96 -0.51 -15.69 -3.23
CA ARG A 96 -1.49 -16.04 -4.28
C ARG A 96 -0.86 -16.28 -5.64
N GLY A 97 0.45 -16.07 -5.78
CA GLY A 97 1.18 -16.13 -7.04
C GLY A 97 1.10 -14.83 -7.83
#